data_AF-A0A377PJ39-F1
#
_entry.id   AF-A0A377PJ39-F1
#
_cell.length_a   1.000
_cell.length_b   1.000
_cell.length_c   1.000
_cell.angle_alpha   90.00
_cell.angle_beta   90.00
_cell.angle_gamma   90.00
#
_symmetry.space_group_name_H-M   'P 1'
#
loop_
_entity.id
_entity.type
_entity.pdbx_description
1 polymer ?
#
loop_
_entity_poly.entity_id
_entity_poly.type
_entity_poly.pdbx_seq_one_letter_code
_entity_poly.pdbx_strand_id
1 'polypeptide(L)'
;MDVMGLMYLLLAKARQQGMLTLERDIENPQESELFSNYPRILADKILIEFITDYMRLMVSGNMNAFEIEALMDEEIETFESEAEGPADSLAMVGDSLPAFGIVAAVMGVVHALASADRPAAELGALIAHAMVGTFLGILLAYGFVSSAGVFDAPKLCRNRQDDAVRENHVAVEPAWLRATNCGRIRT
;
A
#
# COMPACT_ATOMS: atom_id res chain seq x y z
N MET A 1 -21.57 -6.05 4.43
CA MET A 1 -22.75 -6.19 5.30
C MET A 1 -22.46 -7.04 6.52
N ASP A 2 -21.62 -8.06 6.38
CA ASP A 2 -21.21 -8.99 7.44
C ASP A 2 -20.70 -8.30 8.72
N VAL A 3 -19.85 -7.28 8.60
CA VAL A 3 -19.27 -6.55 9.75
C VAL A 3 -20.35 -5.86 10.58
N MET A 4 -21.28 -5.16 9.93
CA MET A 4 -22.39 -4.49 10.61
C MET A 4 -23.31 -5.49 11.31
N GLY A 5 -23.51 -6.68 10.70
CA GLY A 5 -24.27 -7.77 11.29
C GLY A 5 -23.60 -8.33 12.55
N LEU A 6 -22.28 -8.56 12.49
CA LEU A 6 -21.48 -9.00 13.64
C LEU A 6 -21.51 -7.97 14.78
N MET A 7 -21.32 -6.68 14.47
CA MET A 7 -21.38 -5.60 15.46
C MET A 7 -22.74 -5.51 16.13
N TYR A 8 -23.84 -5.62 15.37
CA TYR A 8 -25.18 -5.65 15.93
C TYR A 8 -25.37 -6.81 16.90
N LEU A 9 -24.94 -8.02 16.53
CA LEU A 9 -25.09 -9.20 17.38
C LEU A 9 -24.27 -9.10 18.66
N LEU A 10 -23.03 -8.61 18.58
CA LEU A 10 -22.17 -8.38 19.75
C LEU A 10 -22.79 -7.34 20.70
N LEU A 11 -23.22 -6.19 20.20
CA LEU A 11 -23.85 -5.14 21.00
C LEU A 11 -25.22 -5.56 21.56
N ALA A 12 -26.02 -6.31 20.80
CA ALA A 12 -27.29 -6.85 21.25
C ALA A 12 -27.10 -7.86 22.38
N LYS A 13 -26.10 -8.75 22.26
CA LYS A 13 -25.75 -9.71 23.32
C LYS A 13 -25.23 -9.00 24.56
N ALA A 14 -24.34 -8.02 24.40
CA ALA A 14 -23.85 -7.19 25.50
C ALA A 14 -25.00 -6.50 26.27
N ARG A 15 -26.02 -6.00 25.56
CA ARG A 15 -27.20 -5.38 26.17
C ARG A 15 -28.12 -6.39 26.88
N GLN A 16 -28.32 -7.58 26.31
CA GLN A 16 -29.26 -8.56 26.85
C GLN A 16 -28.69 -9.42 27.98
N GLN A 17 -27.43 -9.83 27.86
CA GLN A 17 -26.78 -10.82 28.73
C GLN A 17 -25.69 -10.18 29.62
N GLY A 18 -25.35 -8.91 29.38
CA GLY A 18 -24.34 -8.16 30.11
C GLY A 18 -22.94 -8.32 29.53
N MET A 19 -22.10 -7.30 29.75
CA MET A 19 -20.76 -7.18 29.15
C MET A 19 -19.83 -8.38 29.48
N LEU A 20 -19.99 -8.98 30.66
CA LEU A 20 -19.15 -10.06 31.17
C LEU A 20 -19.36 -11.40 30.43
N THR A 21 -20.55 -11.60 29.85
CA THR A 21 -20.82 -12.79 29.03
C THR A 21 -20.14 -12.73 27.66
N LEU A 22 -19.78 -11.51 27.23
CA LEU A 22 -19.11 -11.28 25.96
C LEU A 22 -17.60 -11.59 26.03
N GLU A 23 -17.02 -11.52 27.23
CA GLU A 23 -15.59 -11.75 27.47
C GLU A 23 -15.12 -13.10 26.90
N ARG A 24 -15.93 -14.16 27.06
CA ARG A 24 -15.63 -15.48 26.49
C ARG A 24 -15.63 -15.51 24.97
N ASP A 25 -16.48 -14.72 24.33
CA ASP A 25 -16.60 -14.67 22.87
C ASP A 25 -15.49 -13.83 22.24
N ILE A 26 -15.05 -12.77 22.91
CA ILE A 26 -13.98 -11.88 22.41
C ILE A 26 -12.57 -12.43 22.68
N GLU A 27 -12.38 -13.24 23.73
CA GLU A 27 -11.09 -13.85 24.06
C GLU A 27 -10.72 -14.96 23.07
N ASN A 28 -11.73 -15.74 22.63
CA ASN A 28 -11.57 -16.82 21.67
C ASN A 28 -12.58 -16.69 20.52
N PRO A 29 -12.37 -15.75 19.58
CA PRO A 29 -13.29 -15.53 18.46
C PRO A 29 -13.42 -16.76 17.55
N GLN A 30 -12.41 -17.64 17.49
CA GLN A 30 -12.45 -18.87 16.68
C GLN A 30 -13.39 -19.95 17.25
N GLU A 31 -13.61 -19.96 18.57
CA GLU A 31 -14.46 -20.95 19.25
C GLU A 31 -15.88 -20.43 19.51
N SER A 32 -16.11 -19.13 19.28
CA SER A 32 -17.40 -18.50 19.51
C SER A 32 -18.41 -18.82 18.40
N GLU A 33 -19.62 -19.20 18.82
CA GLU A 33 -20.76 -19.40 17.92
C GLU A 33 -21.14 -18.11 17.16
N LEU A 34 -20.86 -16.93 17.72
CA LEU A 34 -21.17 -15.65 17.08
C LEU A 34 -20.32 -15.40 15.85
N PHE A 35 -19.02 -15.62 15.97
CA PHE A 35 -18.06 -15.40 14.89
C PHE A 35 -18.11 -16.53 13.86
N SER A 36 -18.49 -17.76 14.26
CA SER A 36 -18.71 -18.90 13.37
C SER A 36 -19.74 -18.62 12.26
N ASN A 37 -20.71 -17.73 12.52
CA ASN A 37 -21.70 -17.30 11.52
C ASN A 37 -21.11 -16.39 10.42
N TYR A 38 -19.89 -15.87 10.61
CA TYR A 38 -19.22 -14.94 9.69
C TYR A 38 -17.82 -15.44 9.30
N PRO A 39 -17.71 -16.54 8.51
CA PRO A 39 -16.42 -17.12 8.12
C PRO A 39 -15.53 -16.16 7.32
N ARG A 40 -16.14 -15.20 6.62
CA ARG A 40 -15.41 -14.16 5.87
C ARG A 40 -14.69 -13.17 6.79
N ILE A 41 -15.27 -12.88 7.95
CA ILE A 41 -14.64 -12.04 8.98
C ILE A 41 -13.61 -12.86 9.74
N LEU A 42 -13.91 -14.12 10.06
CA LEU A 42 -12.97 -15.05 10.70
C LEU A 42 -11.67 -15.27 9.92
N ALA A 43 -11.70 -15.11 8.60
CA ALA A 43 -10.52 -15.23 7.74
C ALA A 43 -9.60 -13.99 7.82
N ASP A 44 -10.13 -12.82 8.20
CA ASP A 44 -9.38 -11.57 8.30
C ASP A 44 -8.97 -11.34 9.76
N LYS A 45 -7.72 -11.69 10.06
CA LYS A 45 -7.18 -11.59 11.42
C LYS A 45 -7.10 -10.15 11.93
N ILE A 46 -6.75 -9.20 11.04
CA ILE A 46 -6.58 -7.78 11.39
C ILE A 46 -7.92 -7.22 11.84
N LEU A 47 -8.99 -7.52 11.10
CA LEU A 47 -10.33 -7.05 11.42
C LEU A 47 -10.86 -7.65 12.75
N ILE A 48 -10.61 -8.92 13.01
CA ILE A 48 -11.01 -9.56 14.26
C ILE A 48 -10.26 -8.94 15.44
N GLU A 49 -8.94 -8.84 15.34
CA GLU A 49 -8.07 -8.34 16.40
C GLU A 49 -8.48 -6.92 16.80
N PHE A 50 -8.66 -6.03 15.81
CA PHE A 50 -9.21 -4.69 16.01
C PHE A 50 -10.54 -4.73 16.78
N ILE A 51 -11.54 -5.48 16.30
CA ILE A 51 -12.85 -5.56 16.95
C ILE A 51 -12.74 -6.12 18.38
N THR A 52 -12.02 -7.22 18.58
CA THR A 52 -11.94 -7.89 19.88
C THR A 52 -11.18 -7.07 20.91
N ASP A 53 -10.14 -6.34 20.51
CA ASP A 53 -9.33 -5.53 21.40
C ASP A 53 -10.11 -4.32 21.91
N TYR A 54 -10.85 -3.63 21.05
CA TYR A 54 -11.74 -2.55 21.48
C TYR A 54 -12.89 -3.05 22.35
N MET A 55 -13.47 -4.21 22.05
CA MET A 55 -14.50 -4.81 22.91
C MET A 55 -13.92 -5.22 24.27
N ARG A 56 -12.67 -5.71 24.33
CA ARG A 56 -11.96 -6.03 25.57
C ARG A 56 -11.71 -4.77 26.41
N LEU A 57 -11.36 -3.66 25.75
CA LEU A 57 -11.18 -2.36 26.38
C LEU A 57 -12.49 -1.85 27.03
N MET A 58 -13.61 -2.00 26.32
CA MET A 58 -14.95 -1.64 26.81
C MET A 58 -15.40 -2.52 27.99
N VAL A 59 -15.08 -3.83 27.97
CA VAL A 59 -15.39 -4.76 29.08
C VAL A 59 -14.59 -4.44 30.34
N SER A 60 -13.31 -4.09 30.18
CA SER A 60 -12.41 -3.70 31.26
C SER A 60 -12.84 -2.41 31.98
N GLY A 61 -13.62 -1.55 31.30
CA GLY A 61 -14.21 -0.33 31.87
C GLY A 61 -13.19 0.72 32.30
N ASN A 62 -11.95 0.62 31.81
CA ASN A 62 -10.83 1.43 32.30
C ASN A 62 -10.73 2.81 31.62
N MET A 63 -11.40 3.02 30.48
CA MET A 63 -11.28 4.23 29.66
C MET A 63 -12.63 4.87 29.33
N ASN A 64 -12.62 6.20 29.19
CA ASN A 64 -13.78 6.96 28.75
C ASN A 64 -14.03 6.75 27.24
N ALA A 65 -15.27 6.78 26.79
CA ALA A 65 -15.63 6.59 25.38
C ALA A 65 -14.88 7.54 24.42
N PHE A 66 -14.62 8.77 24.87
CA PHE A 66 -13.85 9.75 24.09
C PHE A 66 -12.36 9.38 23.94
N GLU A 67 -11.77 8.74 24.95
CA GLU A 67 -10.39 8.25 24.89
C GLU A 67 -10.28 7.05 23.96
N ILE A 68 -11.29 6.17 23.97
CA ILE A 68 -11.37 5.02 23.06
C ILE A 68 -11.52 5.47 21.61
N GLU A 69 -12.33 6.50 21.35
CA GLU A 69 -12.48 7.09 20.01
C GLU A 69 -11.16 7.68 19.50
N ALA A 70 -10.48 8.49 20.32
CA ALA A 70 -9.19 9.07 19.96
C ALA A 70 -8.11 7.99 19.70
N LEU A 71 -8.08 6.93 20.51
CA LEU A 71 -7.17 5.80 20.32
C LEU A 71 -7.48 5.04 19.03
N MET A 72 -8.77 4.85 18.72
CA MET A 72 -9.22 4.18 17.51
C MET A 72 -8.80 4.94 16.25
N ASP A 73 -8.93 6.27 16.26
CA ASP A 73 -8.49 7.12 15.15
C ASP A 73 -6.96 7.07 14.97
N GLU A 74 -6.20 7.11 16.08
CA GLU A 74 -4.72 7.02 16.04
C GLU A 74 -4.24 5.66 15.51
N GLU A 75 -4.88 4.56 15.91
CA GLU A 75 -4.54 3.23 15.40
C GLU A 75 -4.84 3.10 13.89
N ILE A 76 -5.98 3.63 13.43
CA ILE A 76 -6.34 3.62 12.01
C ILE A 76 -5.31 4.42 11.18
N GLU A 77 -4.94 5.61 11.65
CA GLU A 77 -3.93 6.45 10.98
C GLU A 77 -2.55 5.75 10.94
N THR A 78 -2.16 5.14 12.05
CA THR A 78 -0.90 4.39 12.15
C THR A 78 -0.90 3.19 11.21
N PHE A 79 -1.99 2.42 11.19
CA PHE A 79 -2.14 1.26 10.30
C PHE A 79 -2.11 1.67 8.82
N GLU A 80 -2.72 2.81 8.46
CA GLU A 80 -2.66 3.34 7.10
C GLU A 80 -1.24 3.75 6.72
N SER A 81 -0.55 4.48 7.60
CA SER A 81 0.85 4.88 7.41
C SER A 81 1.80 3.68 7.27
N GLU A 82 1.62 2.64 8.10
CA GLU A 82 2.41 1.41 8.01
C GLU A 82 2.13 0.63 6.73
N ALA A 83 0.89 0.67 6.22
CA ALA A 83 0.52 0.04 4.96
C ALA A 83 1.12 0.76 3.74
N GLU A 84 1.46 2.04 3.84
CA GLU A 84 2.11 2.81 2.77
C GLU A 84 3.61 2.56 2.66
N GLY A 85 4.28 2.28 3.78
CA GLY A 85 5.75 2.06 3.82
C GLY A 85 6.30 1.07 2.76
N PRO A 86 5.67 -0.10 2.55
CA PRO A 86 6.09 -1.04 1.50
C PRO A 86 5.97 -0.48 0.08
N ALA A 87 4.91 0.29 -0.20
CA ALA A 87 4.68 0.88 -1.52
C ALA A 87 5.74 1.95 -1.84
N ASP A 88 6.05 2.80 -0.86
CA ASP A 88 7.08 3.84 -0.99
C ASP A 88 8.47 3.25 -1.18
N SER A 89 8.78 2.18 -0.45
CA SER A 89 10.06 1.47 -0.59
C SER A 89 10.23 0.89 -2.01
N LEU A 90 9.15 0.33 -2.57
CA LEU A 90 9.17 -0.22 -3.93
C LEU A 90 9.26 0.89 -4.99
N ALA A 91 8.57 2.01 -4.79
CA ALA A 91 8.66 3.19 -5.66
C ALA A 91 10.09 3.73 -5.71
N MET A 92 10.75 3.87 -4.55
CA MET A 92 12.14 4.33 -4.47
C MET A 92 13.10 3.39 -5.22
N VAL A 93 12.90 2.07 -5.12
CA VAL A 93 13.69 1.10 -5.91
C VAL A 93 13.42 1.29 -7.40
N GLY A 94 12.16 1.45 -7.82
CA GLY A 94 11.76 1.70 -9.20
C GLY A 94 12.44 2.92 -9.82
N ASP A 95 12.51 4.01 -9.07
CA ASP A 95 13.15 5.26 -9.51
C ASP A 95 14.67 5.15 -9.61
N SER A 96 15.30 4.22 -8.87
CA SER A 96 16.75 4.00 -8.91
C SER A 96 17.22 3.11 -10.07
N LEU A 97 16.35 2.22 -10.59
CA LEU A 97 16.70 1.25 -11.64
C LEU A 97 17.18 1.88 -12.96
N PRO A 98 16.62 3.00 -13.46
CA PRO A 98 17.13 3.68 -14.65
C PRO A 98 18.55 4.24 -14.42
N ALA A 99 18.85 4.73 -13.21
CA ALA A 99 20.16 5.24 -12.87
C ALA A 99 21.22 4.13 -12.92
N PHE A 100 20.89 2.92 -12.45
CA PHE A 100 21.76 1.75 -12.61
C PHE A 100 22.01 1.39 -14.09
N GLY A 101 20.99 1.50 -14.94
CA GLY A 101 21.13 1.28 -16.39
C GLY A 101 22.12 2.25 -17.04
N ILE A 102 22.14 3.51 -16.62
CA ILE A 102 23.11 4.51 -17.09
C ILE A 102 24.53 4.15 -16.66
N VAL A 103 24.74 3.77 -15.39
CA VAL A 103 26.06 3.37 -14.88
C VAL A 103 26.59 2.14 -15.64
N ALA A 104 25.73 1.16 -15.91
CA ALA A 104 26.08 -0.02 -16.70
C ALA A 104 26.51 0.33 -18.14
N ALA A 105 25.81 1.28 -18.77
CA ALA A 105 26.18 1.78 -20.10
C ALA A 105 27.56 2.43 -20.12
N VAL A 106 27.81 3.31 -19.15
CA VAL A 106 29.09 4.03 -19.04
C VAL A 106 30.23 3.05 -18.84
N MET A 107 30.06 2.05 -17.96
CA MET A 107 31.06 0.99 -17.77
C MET A 107 31.30 0.18 -19.05
N GLY A 108 30.25 -0.14 -19.81
CA GLY A 108 30.37 -0.85 -21.08
C GLY A 108 31.10 -0.04 -22.17
N VAL A 109 30.83 1.26 -22.26
CA VAL A 109 31.54 2.17 -23.20
C VAL A 109 33.00 2.33 -22.81
N VAL A 110 33.31 2.51 -21.52
CA VAL A 110 34.70 2.58 -21.03
C VAL A 110 35.46 1.30 -21.38
N HIS A 111 34.83 0.12 -21.24
CA HIS A 111 35.43 -1.15 -21.60
C HIS A 111 35.66 -1.32 -23.11
N ALA A 112 34.71 -0.86 -23.93
CA ALA A 112 34.86 -0.84 -25.38
C ALA A 112 36.02 0.06 -25.83
N LEU A 113 36.15 1.25 -25.22
CA LEU A 113 37.24 2.20 -25.52
C LEU A 113 38.60 1.69 -25.03
N ALA A 114 38.65 0.97 -23.91
CA ALA A 114 39.88 0.34 -23.42
C ALA A 114 40.40 -0.78 -24.34
N SER A 115 39.56 -1.30 -25.24
CA SER A 115 39.87 -2.39 -26.17
C SER A 115 39.81 -1.94 -27.63
N ALA A 116 40.08 -0.65 -27.89
CA ALA A 116 40.00 -0.04 -29.21
C ALA A 116 40.92 -0.67 -30.28
N ASP A 117 41.97 -1.40 -29.88
CA ASP A 117 42.88 -2.10 -30.81
C ASP A 117 42.28 -3.39 -31.43
N ARG A 118 41.09 -3.80 -30.99
CA ARG A 118 40.43 -5.02 -31.47
C ARG A 118 39.67 -4.80 -32.79
N PRO A 119 39.44 -5.86 -33.58
CA PRO A 119 38.66 -5.75 -34.82
C PRO A 119 37.24 -5.22 -34.55
N ALA A 120 36.69 -4.49 -35.52
CA ALA A 120 35.39 -3.81 -35.40
C ALA A 120 34.22 -4.73 -34.98
N ALA A 121 34.28 -6.01 -35.35
CA ALA A 121 33.28 -7.00 -34.96
C ALA A 121 33.23 -7.23 -33.43
N GLU A 122 34.38 -7.25 -32.74
CA GLU A 122 34.45 -7.43 -31.29
C GLU A 122 34.06 -6.15 -30.54
N LEU A 123 34.46 -4.99 -31.05
CA LEU A 123 34.03 -3.67 -30.55
C LEU A 123 32.51 -3.51 -30.58
N GLY A 124 31.88 -3.93 -31.69
CA GLY A 124 30.43 -3.91 -31.82
C GLY A 124 29.71 -4.76 -30.77
N ALA A 125 30.28 -5.93 -30.43
CA ALA A 125 29.72 -6.78 -29.39
C ALA A 125 29.78 -6.13 -28.00
N LEU A 126 30.89 -5.45 -27.65
CA LEU A 126 31.03 -4.75 -26.38
C LEU A 126 30.04 -3.58 -26.23
N ILE A 127 29.83 -2.82 -27.31
CA ILE A 127 28.85 -1.73 -27.35
C ILE A 127 27.42 -2.26 -27.25
N ALA A 128 27.12 -3.41 -27.89
CA ALA A 128 25.82 -4.05 -27.77
C ALA A 128 25.49 -4.42 -26.31
N HIS A 129 26.45 -4.93 -25.54
CA HIS A 129 26.25 -5.21 -24.12
C HIS A 129 25.96 -3.93 -23.31
N ALA A 130 26.64 -2.82 -23.62
CA ALA A 130 26.38 -1.53 -22.98
C ALA A 130 24.93 -1.05 -23.23
N MET A 131 24.42 -1.27 -24.45
CA MET A 131 23.08 -0.83 -24.84
C MET A 131 21.95 -1.71 -24.26
N VAL A 132 22.21 -3.00 -24.06
CA VAL A 132 21.28 -3.88 -23.34
C VAL A 132 21.16 -3.47 -21.87
N GLY A 133 22.23 -2.94 -21.26
CA GLY A 133 22.21 -2.42 -19.89
C GLY A 133 21.23 -1.26 -19.67
N THR A 134 21.23 -0.26 -20.56
CA THR A 134 20.27 0.86 -20.48
C THR A 134 18.85 0.43 -20.78
N PHE A 135 18.68 -0.45 -21.77
CA PHE A 135 17.39 -1.00 -22.13
C PHE A 135 16.77 -1.77 -20.96
N LEU A 136 17.55 -2.63 -20.30
CA LEU A 136 17.11 -3.38 -19.14
C LEU A 136 16.72 -2.46 -17.97
N GLY A 137 17.50 -1.41 -17.70
CA GLY A 137 17.20 -0.46 -16.62
C GLY A 137 15.84 0.23 -16.79
N ILE A 138 15.56 0.74 -18.00
CA ILE A 138 14.28 1.39 -18.32
C ILE A 138 13.14 0.37 -18.33
N LEU A 139 13.37 -0.83 -18.87
CA LEU A 139 12.35 -1.90 -18.94
C LEU A 139 11.95 -2.41 -17.55
N LEU A 140 12.90 -2.55 -16.62
CA LEU A 140 12.59 -2.98 -15.25
C LEU A 140 11.87 -1.87 -14.45
N ALA A 141 12.31 -0.62 -14.59
CA ALA A 141 11.69 0.51 -13.90
C ALA A 141 10.22 0.71 -14.31
N TYR A 142 9.97 0.89 -15.61
CA TYR A 142 8.64 1.22 -16.11
C TYR A 142 7.79 -0.01 -16.43
N GLY A 143 8.40 -1.12 -16.81
CA GLY A 143 7.68 -2.34 -17.24
C GLY A 143 7.30 -3.27 -16.09
N PHE A 144 8.13 -3.34 -15.04
CA PHE A 144 7.92 -4.27 -13.92
C PHE A 144 7.61 -3.56 -12.61
N VAL A 145 8.44 -2.61 -12.17
CA VAL A 145 8.28 -2.01 -10.83
C VAL A 145 7.10 -1.03 -10.79
N SER A 146 7.01 -0.12 -11.77
CA SER A 146 5.90 0.83 -11.86
C SER A 146 4.55 0.16 -12.14
N SER A 147 4.53 -0.95 -12.90
CA SER A 147 3.30 -1.70 -13.19
C SER A 147 2.87 -2.62 -12.03
N ALA A 148 3.82 -3.21 -11.30
CA ALA A 148 3.53 -4.01 -10.11
C ALA A 148 3.03 -3.14 -8.94
N GLY A 149 3.53 -1.90 -8.81
CA GLY A 149 3.01 -0.93 -7.83
C GLY A 149 1.54 -0.54 -8.06
N VAL A 150 1.01 -0.73 -9.27
CA VAL A 150 -0.43 -0.53 -9.58
C VAL A 150 -1.29 -1.72 -9.14
N PHE A 151 -0.71 -2.92 -8.92
CA PHE A 151 -1.48 -4.08 -8.49
C PHE A 151 -1.99 -3.97 -7.04
N ASP A 152 -1.35 -3.11 -6.23
CA ASP A 152 -1.78 -2.76 -4.86
C ASP A 152 -2.56 -1.42 -4.79
N ALA A 153 -2.98 -0.90 -5.94
CA ALA A 153 -3.62 0.42 -6.06
C ALA A 153 -5.14 0.53 -5.76
N PRO A 154 -5.84 -0.35 -5.02
CA PRO A 154 -7.12 0.06 -4.45
C PRO A 154 -6.98 1.23 -3.46
N LYS A 155 -5.78 1.46 -2.88
CA LYS A 155 -5.56 2.46 -1.82
C LYS A 155 -4.84 3.76 -2.24
N LEU A 156 -3.89 3.70 -3.17
CA LEU A 156 -3.17 4.90 -3.64
C LEU A 156 -4.09 5.93 -4.34
N CYS A 157 -5.18 5.46 -4.96
CA CYS A 157 -6.20 6.34 -5.54
C CYS A 157 -7.11 7.02 -4.49
N ARG A 158 -7.18 6.53 -3.25
CA ARG A 158 -7.97 7.17 -2.19
C ARG A 158 -7.21 8.33 -1.56
N ASN A 159 -5.94 8.15 -1.21
CA ASN A 159 -5.13 9.24 -0.62
C ASN A 159 -4.84 10.39 -1.57
N ARG A 160 -4.67 10.15 -2.89
CA ARG A 160 -4.55 11.26 -3.85
C ARG A 160 -5.83 12.12 -3.94
N GLN A 161 -7.00 11.55 -3.63
CA GLN A 161 -8.26 12.29 -3.60
C GLN A 161 -8.35 13.16 -2.34
N ASP A 162 -7.86 12.68 -1.20
CA ASP A 162 -7.86 13.40 0.08
C ASP A 162 -6.81 14.53 0.11
N ASP A 163 -5.65 14.32 -0.52
CA ASP A 163 -4.65 15.37 -0.77
C ASP A 163 -5.20 16.47 -1.68
N ALA A 164 -5.92 16.10 -2.74
CA ALA A 164 -6.55 17.07 -3.64
C ALA A 164 -7.65 17.90 -2.96
N VAL A 165 -8.33 17.38 -1.94
CA VAL A 165 -9.31 18.13 -1.12
C VAL A 165 -8.60 19.10 -0.17
N ARG A 166 -7.47 18.71 0.43
CA ARG A 166 -6.64 19.60 1.28
C ARG A 166 -5.98 20.72 0.47
N GLU A 167 -5.54 20.44 -0.75
CA GLU A 167 -4.88 21.43 -1.63
C GLU A 167 -5.87 22.41 -2.28
N ASN A 168 -7.13 21.99 -2.53
CA ASN A 168 -8.18 22.86 -3.06
C ASN A 168 -8.65 23.97 -2.11
N HIS A 169 -8.27 23.93 -0.82
CA HIS A 169 -8.54 25.03 0.10
C HIS A 169 -7.55 26.21 -0.05
N VAL A 170 -6.46 26.05 -0.83
CA VAL A 170 -5.41 27.06 -0.98
C VAL A 170 -5.13 27.48 -2.43
N ALA A 171 -5.51 26.69 -3.45
CA ALA A 171 -5.24 27.05 -4.86
C ALA A 171 -6.51 27.09 -5.72
N VAL A 172 -6.83 28.31 -6.21
CA VAL A 172 -7.83 28.53 -7.27
C VAL A 172 -7.20 28.13 -8.62
N GLU A 173 -7.17 26.85 -8.94
CA GLU A 173 -6.99 26.38 -10.33
C GLU A 173 -7.68 25.02 -10.55
N PRO A 174 -8.65 24.90 -11.48
CA PRO A 174 -9.50 23.73 -11.55
C PRO A 174 -8.79 22.48 -12.14
N ALA A 175 -8.75 21.42 -11.33
CA ALA A 175 -8.10 20.12 -11.61
C ALA A 175 -8.56 19.39 -12.88
N TRP A 176 -9.71 19.74 -13.47
CA TRP A 176 -10.26 19.10 -14.68
C TRP A 176 -9.44 19.40 -15.96
N LEU A 177 -8.66 20.49 -15.98
CA LEU A 177 -7.82 20.88 -17.11
C LEU A 177 -6.52 20.04 -17.21
N ARG A 178 -6.07 19.40 -16.12
CA ARG A 178 -4.90 18.51 -16.13
C ARG A 178 -5.25 17.06 -16.50
N ALA A 179 -6.47 16.61 -16.22
CA ALA A 179 -6.91 15.25 -16.53
C ALA A 179 -7.13 14.99 -18.03
N THR A 180 -7.47 16.02 -18.83
CA THR A 180 -7.71 15.88 -20.27
C THR A 180 -6.44 15.82 -21.13
N ASN A 181 -5.27 16.19 -20.58
CA ASN A 181 -4.03 16.24 -21.36
C ASN A 181 -3.05 15.08 -21.09
N CYS A 182 -3.42 14.13 -20.23
CA CYS A 182 -2.62 12.95 -19.90
C CYS A 182 -2.95 11.70 -20.77
N GLY A 183 -3.65 11.90 -21.89
CA GLY A 183 -3.94 10.86 -22.89
C GLY A 183 -3.39 11.16 -24.29
N ARG A 184 -2.62 12.25 -24.47
CA ARG A 184 -2.11 12.66 -25.78
C ARG A 184 -0.59 12.51 -25.85
N ILE A 185 -0.21 11.36 -26.40
CA ILE A 185 1.08 11.05 -27.01
C ILE A 185 1.58 12.28 -27.79
N ARG A 186 2.80 12.74 -27.48
CA ARG A 186 3.54 13.71 -28.29
C ARG A 186 3.73 13.15 -29.71
N THR A 187 3.32 13.91 -30.71
CA THR A 187 4.20 14.19 -31.86
C THR A 187 4.92 15.49 -31.55
#